data_AF-A0A9D1C066-F1
#
_entry.id   AF-A0A9D1C066-F1
#
_cell.length_a   1.000
_cell.length_b   1.000
_cell.length_c   1.000
_cell.angle_alpha   90.00
_cell.angle_beta   90.00
_cell.angle_gamma   90.00
#
_symmetry.space_group_name_H-M   'P 1'
#
loop_
_entity.id
_entity.type
_entity.pdbx_description
1 polymer ?
#
loop_
_entity_poly.entity_id
_entity_poly.type
_entity_poly.pdbx_seq_one_letter_code
_entity_poly.pdbx_strand_id
1 'polypeptide(L)'
;MPISGWIMSNSGGHDVSFFTLFTLPNIVGENETIHEIAEEIHGTAGTLLIAIVLLHIAGALKHHIVYKDATLLRMMGKNKATAEHTTEDK
;
A
#
# COMPACT_ATOMS: atom_id res chain seq x y z
N MET A 1 -4.17 -3.39 6.73
CA MET A 1 -4.48 -4.41 5.70
C MET A 1 -5.97 -4.34 5.37
N PRO A 2 -6.37 -4.33 4.09
CA PRO A 2 -7.77 -4.03 3.71
C PRO A 2 -8.76 -5.11 4.14
N ILE A 3 -8.40 -6.40 4.04
CA ILE A 3 -9.30 -7.52 4.37
C ILE A 3 -9.60 -7.55 5.88
N SER A 4 -8.58 -7.44 6.74
CA SER A 4 -8.79 -7.43 8.19
C SER A 4 -9.57 -6.19 8.65
N GLY A 5 -9.38 -5.03 8.00
CA GLY A 5 -10.16 -3.83 8.29
C GLY A 5 -11.64 -3.97 7.92
N TRP A 6 -11.94 -4.65 6.82
CA TRP A 6 -13.32 -4.94 6.43
C TRP A 6 -14.00 -5.90 7.42
N ILE A 7 -13.30 -6.97 7.82
CA ILE A 7 -13.81 -7.92 8.82
C ILE A 7 -14.05 -7.22 10.17
N MET A 8 -13.09 -6.41 10.63
CA MET A 8 -13.20 -5.63 11.88
C MET A 8 -14.42 -4.69 11.88
N SER A 9 -14.70 -4.02 10.76
CA SER A 9 -15.88 -3.15 10.62
C SER A 9 -17.18 -3.96 10.66
N ASN A 10 -17.26 -5.05 9.89
CA ASN A 10 -18.44 -5.93 9.86
C ASN A 10 -18.72 -6.55 11.23
N SER A 11 -17.68 -6.97 11.96
CA SER A 11 -17.80 -7.59 13.28
C SER A 11 -18.11 -6.61 14.40
N GLY A 12 -17.82 -5.31 14.18
CA GLY A 12 -18.27 -4.21 15.04
C GLY A 12 -19.69 -3.71 14.72
N GLY A 13 -20.45 -4.40 13.87
CA GLY A 13 -21.82 -4.03 13.52
C GLY A 13 -21.93 -2.87 12.52
N HIS A 14 -20.84 -2.53 11.82
CA HIS A 14 -20.80 -1.42 10.87
C HIS A 14 -20.72 -1.90 9.42
N ASP A 15 -21.67 -1.44 8.63
CA ASP A 15 -21.68 -1.63 7.18
C ASP A 15 -20.58 -0.80 6.50
N VAL A 16 -19.83 -1.42 5.59
CA VAL A 16 -18.76 -0.74 4.83
C VAL A 16 -19.30 -0.28 3.48
N SER A 17 -19.30 1.04 3.25
CA SER A 17 -19.66 1.60 1.95
C SER A 17 -18.46 1.66 1.01
N PHE A 18 -18.60 1.12 -0.21
CA PHE A 18 -17.61 1.25 -1.26
C PHE A 18 -17.84 2.57 -2.02
N PHE A 19 -17.13 3.62 -1.59
CA PHE A 19 -17.19 4.95 -2.21
C PHE A 19 -18.62 5.52 -2.34
N THR A 20 -19.54 5.18 -1.43
CA THR A 20 -20.97 5.58 -1.51
C THR A 20 -21.72 5.00 -2.71
N LEU A 21 -21.10 4.11 -3.50
CA LEU A 21 -21.73 3.49 -4.67
C LEU A 21 -22.61 2.30 -4.28
N PHE A 22 -22.12 1.47 -3.36
CA PHE A 22 -22.83 0.32 -2.82
C PHE A 22 -22.25 -0.08 -1.47
N THR A 23 -23.04 -0.80 -0.67
CA THR A 23 -22.58 -1.39 0.59
C THR A 23 -21.95 -2.74 0.32
N LEU A 24 -20.76 -2.97 0.87
CA LEU A 24 -20.11 -4.27 0.81
C LEU A 24 -20.88 -5.30 1.65
N PRO A 25 -20.95 -6.57 1.22
CA PRO A 25 -21.67 -7.59 1.95
C PRO A 25 -21.06 -7.80 3.34
N ASN A 26 -21.92 -7.98 4.34
CA ASN A 26 -21.46 -8.37 5.67
C ASN A 26 -21.03 -9.85 5.64
N ILE A 27 -19.78 -10.12 6.02
CA ILE A 27 -19.17 -11.45 5.94
C ILE A 27 -19.33 -12.25 7.24
N VAL A 28 -19.36 -11.58 8.41
CA VAL A 28 -19.20 -12.27 9.71
C VAL A 28 -20.29 -11.91 10.73
N GLY A 29 -21.09 -10.85 10.51
CA GLY A 29 -22.06 -10.34 11.49
C GLY A 29 -21.38 -9.79 12.75
N GLU A 30 -22.16 -9.21 13.66
CA GLU A 30 -21.66 -8.66 14.93
C GLU A 30 -21.10 -9.78 15.81
N ASN A 31 -19.81 -9.68 16.16
CA ASN A 31 -19.11 -10.69 16.97
C ASN A 31 -17.86 -10.08 17.61
N GLU A 32 -17.87 -9.96 18.94
CA GLU A 32 -16.77 -9.36 19.72
C GLU A 32 -15.46 -10.15 19.58
N THR A 33 -15.50 -11.49 19.64
CA THR A 33 -14.30 -12.33 19.50
C THR A 33 -13.62 -12.14 18.14
N ILE A 34 -14.40 -12.07 17.07
CA ILE A 34 -13.85 -11.83 15.73
C ILE A 34 -13.32 -10.40 15.60
N HIS A 35 -13.98 -9.44 16.23
CA HIS A 35 -13.54 -8.05 16.23
C HIS A 35 -12.15 -7.89 16.84
N GLU A 36 -11.92 -8.44 18.03
CA GLU A 36 -10.62 -8.39 18.72
C GLU A 36 -9.50 -9.02 17.87
N ILE A 37 -9.76 -10.19 17.27
CA ILE A 37 -8.79 -10.87 16.40
C ILE A 37 -8.49 -10.01 15.16
N ALA A 38 -9.52 -9.45 14.53
CA ALA A 38 -9.37 -8.63 13.34
C ALA A 38 -8.63 -7.32 13.62
N GLU A 39 -8.87 -6.71 14.79
CA GLU A 39 -8.18 -5.52 15.28
C GLU A 39 -6.69 -5.80 15.51
N GLU A 40 -6.35 -6.88 16.22
CA GLU A 40 -4.95 -7.26 16.50
C GLU A 40 -4.18 -7.49 15.19
N ILE A 41 -4.78 -8.24 14.25
CA ILE A 41 -4.20 -8.48 12.92
C ILE A 41 -4.05 -7.17 12.16
N HIS A 42 -5.05 -6.29 12.18
CA HIS A 42 -5.00 -5.01 11.47
C HIS A 42 -3.90 -4.09 12.02
N GLY A 43 -3.81 -3.95 13.34
CA GLY A 43 -2.80 -3.13 14.01
C GLY A 43 -1.38 -3.65 13.79
N THR A 44 -1.18 -4.96 13.96
CA THR A 44 0.13 -5.60 13.75
C THR A 44 0.56 -5.48 12.29
N ALA A 45 -0.33 -5.78 11.34
CA ALA A 45 -0.01 -5.68 9.93
C ALA A 45 0.22 -4.24 9.47
N GLY A 46 -0.48 -3.26 10.05
CA GLY A 46 -0.24 -1.83 9.82
C GLY A 46 1.16 -1.41 10.25
N THR A 47 1.56 -1.79 11.47
CA THR A 47 2.90 -1.50 12.01
C THR A 47 4.00 -2.16 11.17
N LEU A 48 3.81 -3.43 10.79
CA LEU A 48 4.76 -4.15 9.94
C LEU A 48 4.88 -3.52 8.55
N LEU A 49 3.77 -3.09 7.95
CA LEU A 49 3.78 -2.43 6.64
C LEU A 49 4.55 -1.11 6.69
N ILE A 50 4.36 -0.30 7.73
CA ILE A 50 5.13 0.93 7.93
C ILE A 50 6.63 0.62 8.03
N ALA A 51 7.02 -0.39 8.83
CA ALA A 51 8.42 -0.80 8.95
C ALA A 51 9.02 -1.23 7.61
N ILE A 52 8.28 -2.02 6.82
CA ILE A 52 8.70 -2.45 5.48
C ILE A 52 8.83 -1.26 4.52
N VAL A 53 7.88 -0.32 4.54
CA VAL A 53 7.94 0.88 3.69
C VAL A 53 9.16 1.74 4.04
N LEU A 54 9.45 1.93 5.33
CA LEU A 54 10.64 2.64 5.77
C LEU A 54 11.92 1.94 5.31
N LEU A 55 11.98 0.61 5.44
CA LEU A 55 13.10 -0.19 4.96
C LEU A 55 13.27 -0.07 3.43
N HIS A 56 12.16 -0.09 2.70
CA HIS A 56 12.15 0.07 1.25
C HIS A 56 12.68 1.44 0.82
N ILE A 57 12.21 2.52 1.46
CA ILE A 57 12.70 3.89 1.21
C ILE A 57 14.19 3.99 1.54
N ALA A 58 14.62 3.44 2.68
CA ALA A 58 16.03 3.42 3.06
C ALA A 58 16.89 2.66 2.05
N GLY A 59 16.41 1.52 1.53
CA GLY A 59 17.05 0.77 0.45
C GLY A 59 17.19 1.60 -0.82
N ALA A 60 16.11 2.19 -1.31
CA ALA A 60 16.13 3.04 -2.51
C ALA A 60 17.09 4.22 -2.35
N LEU A 61 17.14 4.84 -1.16
CA LEU A 61 18.05 5.94 -0.85
C LEU A 61 19.51 5.49 -0.78
N LYS A 62 19.79 4.34 -0.16
CA LYS A 62 21.14 3.74 -0.14
C LYS A 62 21.64 3.46 -1.55
N HIS A 63 20.79 2.90 -2.41
CA HIS A 63 21.05 2.70 -3.83
C HIS A 63 21.38 4.00 -4.57
N HIS A 64 20.62 5.05 -4.30
CA HIS A 64 20.86 6.35 -4.94
C HIS A 64 22.12 7.07 -4.44
N ILE A 65 22.40 7.06 -3.13
CA ILE A 65 23.51 7.84 -2.54
C ILE A 65 24.84 7.07 -2.59
N VAL A 66 24.83 5.80 -2.16
CA VAL A 66 26.05 4.99 -2.00
C VAL A 66 26.45 4.35 -3.31
N TYR A 67 25.49 3.65 -3.94
CA TYR A 67 25.74 2.92 -5.19
C TYR A 67 25.63 3.81 -6.43
N LYS A 68 25.10 5.05 -6.27
CA LYS A 68 24.92 6.04 -7.34
C LYS A 68 24.19 5.48 -8.57
N ASP A 69 23.28 4.55 -8.33
CA ASP A 69 22.53 3.90 -9.40
C ASP A 69 21.22 4.65 -9.72
N ALA A 70 20.59 4.25 -10.82
CA ALA A 70 19.37 4.85 -11.32
C ALA A 70 18.08 4.23 -10.73
N THR A 71 18.17 3.43 -9.65
CA THR A 71 17.01 2.72 -9.08
C THR A 71 15.88 3.68 -8.72
N LEU A 72 16.20 4.79 -8.04
CA LEU A 72 15.22 5.82 -7.68
C LEU A 72 14.65 6.54 -8.91
N LEU A 73 15.50 6.84 -9.91
CA LEU A 73 15.08 7.51 -11.15
C LEU A 73 14.12 6.64 -11.99
N ARG A 74 14.32 5.32 -11.97
CA ARG A 74 13.44 4.35 -12.64
C ARG A 74 12.06 4.28 -12.00
N MET A 75 11.97 4.37 -10.66
CA MET A 75 10.68 4.46 -9.96
C MET A 75 9.95 5.78 -10.26
N MET A 76 10.68 6.86 -10.53
CA MET A 76 10.12 8.16 -10.93
C MET A 76 9.73 8.24 -12.41
N GLY A 77 9.84 7.15 -13.18
CA GLY A 77 9.55 7.13 -14.62
C GLY A 77 10.57 7.89 -15.49
N LYS A 78 11.72 8.28 -14.94
CA LYS A 78 12.79 8.97 -15.68
C LYS A 78 13.75 7.95 -16.29
N ASN A 79 13.31 7.31 -17.37
CA ASN A 79 14.22 6.52 -18.22
C ASN A 79 14.87 7.44 -19.25
N LYS A 80 16.19 7.30 -19.49
CA LYS A 80 16.96 8.10 -20.48
C LYS A 80 16.55 7.86 -21.95
N ALA A 81 15.41 7.22 -22.23
CA ALA A 81 14.99 6.84 -23.57
C ALA A 81 14.22 7.92 -24.36
N THR A 82 14.09 9.14 -23.83
CA THR A 82 13.32 10.21 -24.50
C THR A 82 14.21 11.33 -25.08
N ALA A 83 15.54 11.21 -25.00
CA ALA A 83 16.45 12.25 -25.46
C ALA A 83 17.04 12.02 -26.86
N GLU A 84 16.86 10.85 -27.49
CA GLU A 84 17.51 10.54 -28.78
C GLU A 84 16.58 10.56 -30.01
N HIS A 85 15.26 10.57 -29.86
CA HIS A 85 14.35 10.46 -31.02
C HIS A 85 13.84 11.82 -31.58
N THR A 86 14.51 12.94 -31.29
CA THR A 86 14.06 14.27 -31.78
C THR A 86 15.13 15.07 -32.52
N THR A 87 16.29 14.49 -32.84
CA THR A 87 17.41 15.21 -33.50
C THR A 87 17.84 14.65 -34.85
N GLU A 88 17.00 13.87 -35.55
CA GLU A 88 17.28 13.39 -36.92
C GLU A 88 16.27 13.85 -37.98
N ASP A 89 15.37 14.78 -37.65
CA ASP A 89 14.50 15.42 -38.65
C ASP A 89 14.83 16.92 -38.75
N LYS A 90 15.94 17.22 -39.43
CA LYS A 90 16.23 18.50 -40.13
C LYS A 90 17.49 18.41 -40.96
#